data_AF-A0A2E7FJ37-F1
#
_entry.id   AF-A0A2E7FJ37-F1
#
_cell.length_a   1.000
_cell.length_b   1.000
_cell.length_c   1.000
_cell.angle_alpha   90.00
_cell.angle_beta   90.00
_cell.angle_gamma   90.00
#
_symmetry.space_group_name_H-M   'P 1'
#
loop_
_entity.id
_entity.type
_entity.pdbx_description
1 polymer ?
#
loop_
_entity_poly.entity_id
_entity_poly.type
_entity_poly.pdbx_seq_one_letter_code
_entity_poly.pdbx_strand_id
1 'polypeptide(L)'
;MSDEFQNRDLPGIDRSLASDESIVKTHARIRREPSTAFPVLFFTGSAVIAVIIFSWFYARRYLGEENSYLHERADLALYNDWQERPRGPIVYDYYAIGESLYTKMACVGCHQADGNGLPGQFPPLAGSEYVVTEDQAVPAKILLAGLVGPITVKGNEYNGNMPAYGLGLKDHEIAGLVTYIRNNWGNEAGEVSTDRVAAIRAEIGVRSPYTAEEL
;
A
#
# COMPACT_ATOMS: atom_id res chain seq x y z
N MET A 1 77.03 29.40 2.18
CA MET A 1 76.49 28.13 1.68
C MET A 1 75.83 28.44 0.33
N SER A 2 76.63 28.85 -0.66
CA SER A 2 77.44 28.01 -1.57
C SER A 2 76.61 27.52 -2.75
N ASP A 3 76.87 28.18 -3.87
CA ASP A 3 76.50 27.88 -5.25
C ASP A 3 76.85 26.42 -5.64
N GLU A 4 75.95 25.48 -5.38
CA GLU A 4 76.23 24.06 -5.65
C GLU A 4 75.01 23.33 -6.23
N PHE A 5 74.31 23.96 -7.19
CA PHE A 5 73.27 23.27 -7.97
C PHE A 5 73.29 23.55 -9.48
N GLN A 6 74.23 24.37 -9.98
CA GLN A 6 74.21 24.78 -11.39
C GLN A 6 75.06 23.94 -12.36
N ASN A 7 75.78 22.90 -11.93
CA ASN A 7 76.66 22.19 -12.86
C ASN A 7 76.72 20.67 -12.61
N ARG A 8 75.60 19.98 -12.85
CA ARG A 8 75.63 18.52 -13.04
C ARG A 8 75.42 18.24 -14.52
N ASP A 9 76.53 18.03 -15.23
CA ASP A 9 76.50 17.48 -16.59
C ASP A 9 75.92 16.06 -16.52
N LEU A 10 74.73 15.89 -17.08
CA LEU A 10 74.06 14.61 -17.16
C LEU A 10 74.71 13.78 -18.30
N PRO A 11 75.22 12.58 -18.01
CA PRO A 11 75.88 11.76 -19.02
C PRO A 11 74.87 11.35 -20.12
N GLY A 12 75.21 11.64 -21.37
CA GLY A 12 74.42 11.27 -22.55
C GLY A 12 73.62 12.41 -23.20
N ILE A 13 73.67 13.64 -22.67
CA ILE A 13 73.03 14.80 -23.29
C ILE A 13 74.09 15.69 -23.94
N ASP A 14 74.26 15.56 -25.25
CA ASP A 14 75.05 16.50 -26.04
C ASP A 14 74.24 17.81 -26.20
N ARG A 15 74.60 18.83 -25.42
CA ARG A 15 73.95 20.15 -25.45
C ARG A 15 74.17 20.89 -26.77
N SER A 16 75.12 20.48 -27.62
CA SER A 16 75.27 21.05 -28.97
C SER A 16 74.12 20.65 -29.91
N LEU A 17 73.44 19.53 -29.60
CA LEU A 17 72.21 19.09 -30.28
C LEU A 17 70.95 19.78 -29.75
N ALA A 18 71.06 20.64 -28.73
CA ALA A 18 69.98 21.47 -28.19
C ALA A 18 70.17 22.95 -28.58
N SER A 19 70.64 23.20 -29.81
CA SER A 19 70.61 24.55 -30.38
C SER A 19 69.21 24.87 -30.90
N ASP A 20 68.83 26.15 -30.89
CA ASP A 20 67.50 26.58 -31.34
C ASP A 20 67.16 26.04 -32.75
N GLU A 21 68.17 25.88 -33.62
CA GLU A 21 67.99 25.34 -34.97
C GLU A 21 67.61 23.84 -35.00
N SER A 22 68.22 23.01 -34.13
CA SER A 22 67.91 21.57 -34.08
C SER A 22 66.52 21.32 -33.46
N ILE A 23 66.13 22.13 -32.46
CA ILE A 23 64.80 22.08 -31.86
C ILE A 23 63.73 22.52 -32.87
N VAL A 24 63.99 23.60 -33.62
CA VAL A 24 63.10 24.09 -34.68
C VAL A 24 63.00 23.07 -35.83
N LYS A 25 64.11 22.47 -36.27
CA LYS A 25 64.08 21.40 -37.29
C LYS A 25 63.34 20.15 -36.83
N THR A 26 63.43 19.80 -35.55
CA THR A 26 62.70 18.66 -34.96
C THR A 26 61.21 18.98 -34.84
N HIS A 27 60.84 20.18 -34.38
CA HIS A 27 59.45 20.65 -34.34
C HIS A 27 58.82 20.77 -35.73
N ALA A 28 59.60 21.14 -36.75
CA ALA A 28 59.14 21.21 -38.13
C ALA A 28 58.92 19.82 -38.75
N ARG A 29 59.64 18.78 -38.30
CA ARG A 29 59.42 17.38 -38.72
C ARG A 29 58.17 16.77 -38.10
N ILE A 30 57.92 17.01 -36.81
CA ILE A 30 56.75 16.48 -36.10
C ILE A 30 55.45 17.05 -36.68
N ARG A 31 55.45 18.30 -37.15
CA ARG A 31 54.26 18.95 -37.73
C ARG A 31 53.85 18.44 -39.13
N ARG A 32 54.56 17.47 -39.72
CA ARG A 32 54.36 16.97 -41.10
C ARG A 32 53.74 15.59 -41.21
N GLU A 33 53.41 14.90 -40.11
CA GLU A 33 52.63 13.68 -40.22
C GLU A 33 51.14 14.03 -40.29
N PRO A 34 50.47 13.89 -41.45
CA PRO A 34 49.03 14.10 -41.50
C PRO A 34 48.39 13.05 -40.61
N SER A 35 47.75 13.47 -39.52
CA SER A 35 46.87 12.58 -38.76
C SER A 35 45.86 12.01 -39.76
N THR A 36 45.90 10.71 -40.02
CA THR A 36 44.90 10.11 -40.90
C THR A 36 43.57 10.31 -40.19
N ALA A 37 42.65 11.10 -40.77
CA ALA A 37 41.36 11.39 -40.16
C ALA A 37 40.48 10.12 -40.04
N PHE A 38 40.94 9.00 -40.62
CA PHE A 38 40.25 7.74 -40.74
C PHE A 38 39.79 7.10 -39.43
N PRO A 39 40.61 6.94 -38.36
CA PRO A 39 40.15 6.31 -37.13
C PRO A 39 39.13 7.18 -36.40
N VAL A 40 39.35 8.50 -36.35
CA VAL A 40 38.43 9.42 -35.66
C VAL A 40 37.07 9.46 -36.34
N LEU A 41 37.03 9.57 -37.68
CA LEU A 41 35.78 9.57 -38.43
C LEU A 41 35.06 8.21 -38.36
N PHE A 42 35.81 7.11 -38.32
CA PHE A 42 35.23 5.77 -38.16
C PHE A 42 34.55 5.58 -36.80
N PHE A 43 35.22 5.94 -35.70
CA PHE A 43 34.65 5.77 -34.36
C PHE A 43 33.50 6.76 -34.08
N THR A 44 33.63 8.01 -34.53
CA THR A 44 32.55 9.02 -34.37
C THR A 44 31.33 8.68 -35.22
N GLY A 45 31.51 8.26 -36.47
CA GLY A 45 30.43 7.80 -37.34
C GLY A 45 29.71 6.57 -36.77
N SER A 46 30.48 5.59 -36.28
CA SER A 46 29.93 4.37 -35.67
C SER A 46 29.08 4.67 -34.42
N ALA A 47 29.53 5.61 -33.57
CA ALA A 47 28.79 6.01 -32.38
C ALA A 47 27.45 6.70 -32.72
N VAL A 48 27.44 7.58 -33.73
CA VAL A 48 26.19 8.26 -34.18
C VAL A 48 25.21 7.25 -34.75
N ILE A 49 25.68 6.31 -35.57
CA ILE A 49 24.84 5.24 -36.13
C ILE A 49 24.24 4.37 -35.02
N ALA A 50 25.03 4.02 -34.00
CA ALA A 50 24.54 3.24 -32.86
C ALA A 50 23.43 3.97 -32.08
N VAL A 51 23.57 5.27 -31.85
CA VAL A 51 22.53 6.09 -31.20
C VAL A 51 21.27 6.13 -32.06
N ILE A 52 21.38 6.33 -33.38
CA ILE A 52 20.23 6.36 -34.28
C ILE A 52 19.49 5.02 -34.29
N ILE A 53 20.21 3.90 -34.39
CA ILE A 53 19.63 2.56 -34.37
C ILE A 53 18.96 2.29 -33.02
N PHE A 54 19.63 2.63 -31.91
CA PHE A 54 19.08 2.45 -30.57
C PHE A 54 17.83 3.30 -30.37
N SER A 55 17.86 4.58 -30.74
CA SER A 55 16.70 5.48 -30.66
C SER A 55 15.53 5.01 -31.51
N TRP A 56 15.79 4.52 -32.74
CA TRP A 56 14.74 3.94 -33.58
C TRP A 56 14.14 2.68 -32.96
N PHE A 57 14.97 1.77 -32.44
CA PHE A 57 14.49 0.55 -31.79
C PHE A 57 13.74 0.84 -30.49
N TYR A 58 14.26 1.77 -29.68
CA TYR A 58 13.62 2.25 -28.45
C TYR A 58 12.28 2.91 -28.75
N ALA A 59 12.22 3.81 -29.73
CA ALA A 59 10.99 4.45 -30.16
C ALA A 59 9.99 3.42 -30.71
N ARG A 60 10.43 2.45 -31.52
CA ARG A 60 9.55 1.40 -32.01
C ARG A 60 9.02 0.49 -30.90
N ARG A 61 9.86 0.18 -29.90
CA ARG A 61 9.49 -0.74 -28.82
C ARG A 61 8.64 -0.07 -27.74
N TYR A 62 8.85 1.22 -27.48
CA TYR A 62 8.27 1.91 -26.33
C TYR A 62 7.47 3.16 -26.68
N LEU A 63 7.59 3.69 -27.90
CA LEU A 63 6.86 4.86 -28.38
C LEU A 63 5.98 4.54 -29.61
N GLY A 64 5.77 3.25 -29.91
CA GLY A 64 4.80 2.81 -30.91
C GLY A 64 3.37 3.27 -30.56
N GLU A 65 2.53 3.34 -31.59
CA GLU A 65 1.16 3.89 -31.68
C GLU A 65 0.18 3.47 -30.56
N GLU A 66 0.54 2.52 -29.69
CA GLU A 66 -0.24 2.09 -28.53
C GLU A 66 -0.12 3.00 -27.30
N ASN A 67 0.78 3.98 -27.30
CA ASN A 67 0.86 5.02 -26.24
C ASN A 67 -0.28 6.03 -26.38
N SER A 68 -1.49 5.55 -26.18
CA SER A 68 -2.77 6.24 -26.16
C SER A 68 -2.99 7.10 -24.91
N TYR A 69 -1.97 7.83 -24.45
CA TYR A 69 -2.16 8.78 -23.33
C TYR A 69 -2.97 10.02 -23.74
N LEU A 70 -3.20 10.22 -25.03
CA LEU A 70 -3.90 11.37 -25.62
C LEU A 70 -4.90 10.97 -26.72
N HIS A 71 -5.50 9.78 -26.66
CA HIS A 71 -6.75 9.58 -27.41
C HIS A 71 -7.89 10.23 -26.66
N GLU A 72 -8.88 10.78 -27.37
CA GLU A 72 -10.13 11.26 -26.79
C GLU A 72 -10.69 10.16 -25.90
N ARG A 73 -10.64 10.42 -24.60
CA ARG A 73 -10.79 9.42 -23.55
C ARG A 73 -12.22 8.91 -23.57
N ALA A 74 -12.50 7.86 -24.34
CA ALA A 74 -13.72 7.08 -24.19
C ALA A 74 -13.87 6.60 -22.73
N ASP A 75 -12.75 6.44 -22.02
CA ASP A 75 -12.70 6.24 -20.58
C ASP A 75 -13.18 7.44 -19.75
N LEU A 76 -13.05 8.70 -20.22
CA LEU A 76 -13.69 9.84 -19.56
C LEU A 76 -15.21 9.80 -19.71
N ALA A 77 -15.71 9.45 -20.89
CA ALA A 77 -17.15 9.28 -21.08
C ALA A 77 -17.68 8.14 -20.20
N LEU A 78 -16.95 7.02 -20.10
CA LEU A 78 -17.28 5.91 -19.20
C LEU A 78 -17.12 6.27 -17.71
N TYR A 79 -16.12 7.07 -17.34
CA TYR A 79 -15.88 7.53 -15.98
C TYR A 79 -16.98 8.50 -15.53
N ASN A 80 -17.34 9.46 -16.39
CA ASN A 80 -18.42 10.40 -16.13
C ASN A 80 -19.78 9.69 -16.11
N ASP A 81 -20.03 8.75 -17.04
CA ASP A 81 -21.21 7.89 -17.01
C ASP A 81 -21.27 7.06 -15.71
N TRP A 82 -20.16 6.51 -15.23
CA TRP A 82 -20.12 5.80 -13.95
C TRP A 82 -20.41 6.72 -12.75
N GLN A 83 -19.97 7.97 -12.79
CA GLN A 83 -20.27 8.96 -11.75
C GLN A 83 -21.75 9.39 -11.75
N GLU A 84 -22.36 9.50 -12.93
CA GLU A 84 -23.73 9.99 -13.13
C GLU A 84 -24.78 8.88 -13.11
N ARG A 85 -24.37 7.61 -13.20
CA ARG A 85 -25.27 6.46 -13.06
C ARG A 85 -26.04 6.59 -11.74
N PRO A 86 -27.38 6.55 -11.77
CA PRO A 86 -28.17 6.47 -10.55
C PRO A 86 -27.77 5.18 -9.85
N ARG A 87 -27.00 5.29 -8.77
CA ARG A 87 -26.68 4.16 -7.92
C ARG A 87 -28.01 3.71 -7.36
N GLY A 88 -28.49 2.54 -7.79
CA GLY A 88 -29.60 1.87 -7.15
C GLY A 88 -29.31 1.72 -5.65
N PRO A 89 -30.33 1.38 -4.84
CA PRO A 89 -30.12 1.14 -3.42
C PRO A 89 -28.95 0.16 -3.24
N ILE A 90 -27.96 0.54 -2.43
CA ILE A 90 -26.83 -0.33 -2.13
C ILE A 90 -27.40 -1.47 -1.29
N VAL A 91 -27.53 -2.66 -1.89
CA VAL A 91 -27.95 -3.87 -1.19
C VAL A 91 -26.71 -4.53 -0.62
N TYR A 92 -26.63 -4.63 0.71
CA TYR A 92 -25.56 -5.32 1.41
C TYR A 92 -26.00 -6.77 1.70
N ASP A 93 -25.16 -7.73 1.35
CA ASP A 93 -25.25 -9.08 1.91
C ASP A 93 -24.59 -9.05 3.30
N TYR A 94 -25.38 -8.72 4.32
CA TYR A 94 -24.87 -8.59 5.68
C TYR A 94 -24.29 -9.89 6.22
N TYR A 95 -24.88 -11.04 5.88
CA TYR A 95 -24.38 -12.33 6.33
C TYR A 95 -22.98 -12.59 5.78
N ALA A 96 -22.76 -12.46 4.47
CA ALA A 96 -21.45 -12.69 3.86
C ALA A 96 -20.38 -11.68 4.34
N ILE A 97 -20.77 -10.42 4.55
CA ILE A 97 -19.90 -9.40 5.15
C ILE A 97 -19.48 -9.82 6.56
N GLY A 98 -20.45 -10.20 7.39
CA GLY A 98 -20.21 -10.62 8.77
C GLY A 98 -19.36 -11.86 8.89
N GLU A 99 -19.63 -12.90 8.09
CA GLU A 99 -18.83 -14.14 8.06
C GLU A 99 -17.37 -13.85 7.73
N SER A 100 -17.14 -13.05 6.67
CA SER A 100 -15.80 -12.68 6.26
C SER A 100 -15.08 -11.87 7.34
N LEU A 101 -15.76 -10.91 7.98
CA LEU A 101 -15.15 -10.07 9.00
C LEU A 101 -14.86 -10.85 10.27
N TYR A 102 -15.77 -11.73 10.70
CA TYR A 102 -15.60 -12.56 11.88
C TYR A 102 -14.29 -13.37 11.84
N THR A 103 -13.97 -13.90 10.66
CA THR A 103 -12.79 -14.73 10.44
C THR A 103 -11.51 -13.90 10.26
N LYS A 104 -11.60 -12.73 9.61
CA LYS A 104 -10.45 -11.85 9.35
C LYS A 104 -10.04 -11.02 10.56
N MET A 105 -10.98 -10.73 11.45
CA MET A 105 -10.78 -9.93 12.65
C MET A 105 -10.45 -10.83 13.86
N ALA A 106 -10.17 -10.20 15.00
CA ALA A 106 -9.88 -10.91 16.25
C ALA A 106 -11.10 -11.65 16.86
N CYS A 107 -12.29 -11.55 16.24
CA CYS A 107 -13.52 -12.16 16.74
C CYS A 107 -13.36 -13.68 16.91
N VAL A 108 -12.93 -14.38 15.85
CA VAL A 108 -12.72 -15.83 15.87
C VAL A 108 -11.62 -16.26 16.85
N GLY A 109 -10.62 -15.41 17.12
CA GLY A 109 -9.54 -15.73 18.04
C GLY A 109 -9.98 -15.88 19.48
N CYS A 110 -10.99 -15.11 19.90
CA CYS A 110 -11.55 -15.15 21.26
C CYS A 110 -12.83 -16.00 21.31
N HIS A 111 -13.77 -15.76 20.40
CA HIS A 111 -15.08 -16.41 20.41
C HIS A 111 -15.11 -17.77 19.69
N GLN A 112 -13.97 -18.19 19.11
CA GLN A 112 -13.79 -19.45 18.39
C GLN A 112 -14.61 -19.55 17.10
N ALA A 113 -14.25 -20.49 16.21
CA ALA A 113 -14.96 -20.67 14.94
C ALA A 113 -16.41 -21.15 15.12
N ASP A 114 -16.67 -21.89 16.20
CA ASP A 114 -17.97 -22.42 16.58
C ASP A 114 -18.78 -21.48 17.51
N GLY A 115 -18.26 -20.29 17.80
CA GLY A 115 -18.93 -19.29 18.63
C GLY A 115 -19.08 -19.69 20.09
N ASN A 116 -18.45 -20.78 20.56
CA ASN A 116 -18.54 -21.23 21.95
C ASN A 116 -17.57 -20.52 22.90
N GLY A 117 -16.66 -19.71 22.34
CA GLY A 117 -15.63 -19.03 23.14
C GLY A 117 -14.76 -20.01 23.93
N LEU A 118 -14.31 -19.57 25.10
CA LEU A 118 -13.53 -20.37 26.04
C LEU A 118 -14.12 -20.19 27.44
N PRO A 119 -14.71 -21.23 28.05
CA PRO A 119 -15.34 -21.12 29.37
C PRO A 119 -14.43 -20.47 30.42
N GLY A 120 -14.97 -19.49 31.15
CA GLY A 120 -14.25 -18.72 32.16
C GLY A 120 -13.31 -17.63 31.62
N GLN A 121 -13.10 -17.53 30.30
CA GLN A 121 -12.19 -16.54 29.69
C GLN A 121 -12.83 -15.69 28.60
N PHE A 122 -13.53 -16.31 27.64
CA PHE A 122 -14.24 -15.64 26.56
C PHE A 122 -15.67 -16.19 26.46
N PRO A 123 -16.70 -15.32 26.52
CA PRO A 123 -18.08 -15.76 26.53
C PRO A 123 -18.48 -16.38 25.18
N PRO A 124 -19.40 -17.37 25.18
CA PRO A 124 -20.00 -17.87 23.95
C PRO A 124 -20.86 -16.79 23.30
N LEU A 125 -20.89 -16.77 21.98
CA LEU A 125 -21.88 -16.06 21.15
C LEU A 125 -23.05 -16.98 20.77
N ALA A 126 -22.82 -18.29 20.71
CA ALA A 126 -23.83 -19.30 20.44
C ALA A 126 -24.87 -19.40 21.57
N GLY A 127 -26.10 -18.98 21.29
CA GLY A 127 -27.21 -18.93 22.25
C GLY A 127 -27.03 -17.92 23.38
N SER A 128 -26.21 -16.88 23.18
CA SER A 128 -25.96 -15.84 24.18
C SER A 128 -27.13 -14.86 24.27
N GLU A 129 -27.57 -14.57 25.49
CA GLU A 129 -28.64 -13.59 25.78
C GLU A 129 -28.30 -12.17 25.27
N TYR A 130 -27.02 -11.80 25.20
CA TYR A 130 -26.57 -10.53 24.62
C TYR A 130 -26.65 -10.49 23.09
N VAL A 131 -26.63 -11.67 22.45
CA VAL A 131 -26.70 -11.81 20.99
C VAL A 131 -28.14 -11.95 20.53
N VAL A 132 -28.93 -12.82 21.16
CA VAL A 132 -30.28 -13.19 20.70
C VAL A 132 -31.39 -12.28 21.24
N THR A 133 -31.04 -11.28 22.05
CA THR A 133 -31.99 -10.28 22.54
C THR A 133 -32.75 -9.57 21.42
N GLU A 134 -34.00 -9.22 21.71
CA GLU A 134 -34.87 -8.41 20.83
C GLU A 134 -34.33 -6.99 20.66
N ASP A 135 -33.63 -6.45 21.67
CA ASP A 135 -32.94 -5.17 21.51
C ASP A 135 -31.65 -5.34 20.71
N GLN A 136 -31.79 -5.24 19.40
CA GLN A 136 -30.67 -5.27 18.45
C GLN A 136 -29.59 -4.22 18.74
N ALA A 137 -29.88 -3.19 19.55
CA ALA A 137 -28.87 -2.22 19.94
C ALA A 137 -27.80 -2.81 20.85
N VAL A 138 -28.11 -3.82 21.68
CA VAL A 138 -27.15 -4.41 22.62
C VAL A 138 -25.89 -4.96 21.92
N PRO A 139 -26.00 -5.91 20.96
CA PRO A 139 -24.80 -6.43 20.29
C PRO A 139 -24.09 -5.36 19.45
N ALA A 140 -24.83 -4.42 18.86
CA ALA A 140 -24.25 -3.32 18.12
C ALA A 140 -23.45 -2.35 19.03
N LYS A 141 -24.00 -2.00 20.20
CA LYS A 141 -23.33 -1.16 21.21
C LYS A 141 -22.02 -1.79 21.69
N ILE A 142 -22.04 -3.10 21.95
CA ILE A 142 -20.84 -3.87 22.32
C ILE A 142 -19.78 -3.79 21.22
N LEU A 143 -20.13 -4.00 19.94
CA LEU A 143 -19.13 -3.88 18.86
C LEU A 143 -18.65 -2.45 18.66
N LEU A 144 -19.53 -1.45 18.81
CA LEU A 144 -19.19 -0.05 18.59
C LEU A 144 -18.27 0.51 19.68
N ALA A 145 -18.53 0.20 20.95
CA ALA A 145 -17.83 0.81 22.08
C ALA A 145 -17.03 -0.16 22.96
N GLY A 146 -17.19 -1.48 22.79
CA GLY A 146 -16.58 -2.50 23.64
C GLY A 146 -17.41 -2.82 24.88
N LEU A 147 -16.98 -3.84 25.62
CA LEU A 147 -17.63 -4.32 26.85
C LEU A 147 -16.55 -4.70 27.87
N VAL A 148 -16.69 -4.19 29.09
CA VAL A 148 -15.75 -4.44 30.20
C VAL A 148 -16.48 -4.82 31.48
N GLY A 149 -15.77 -5.50 32.36
CA GLY A 149 -16.25 -5.83 33.70
C GLY A 149 -16.98 -7.19 33.77
N PRO A 150 -17.60 -7.48 34.92
CA PRO A 150 -18.27 -8.75 35.15
C PRO A 150 -19.56 -8.85 34.32
N ILE A 151 -19.70 -9.95 33.58
CA ILE A 151 -20.91 -10.32 32.85
C ILE A 151 -21.22 -11.79 33.13
N THR A 152 -22.51 -12.14 33.12
CA THR A 152 -22.96 -13.53 33.12
C THR A 152 -23.47 -13.88 31.73
N VAL A 153 -22.99 -14.98 31.13
CA VAL A 153 -23.49 -15.48 29.85
C VAL A 153 -23.81 -16.96 29.99
N LYS A 154 -25.06 -17.35 29.74
CA LYS A 154 -25.55 -18.73 29.92
C LYS A 154 -25.22 -19.31 31.30
N GLY A 155 -25.32 -18.47 32.34
CA GLY A 155 -25.05 -18.84 33.74
C GLY A 155 -23.57 -18.96 34.13
N ASN A 156 -22.64 -18.61 33.25
CA ASN A 156 -21.20 -18.58 33.57
C ASN A 156 -20.72 -17.13 33.71
N GLU A 157 -19.86 -16.89 34.69
CA GLU A 157 -19.27 -15.58 34.96
C GLU A 157 -18.03 -15.33 34.10
N TYR A 158 -17.93 -14.13 33.56
CA TYR A 158 -16.78 -13.64 32.81
C TYR A 158 -16.42 -12.24 33.30
N ASN A 159 -15.13 -11.93 33.42
CA ASN A 159 -14.67 -10.59 33.77
C ASN A 159 -13.52 -10.20 32.84
N GLY A 160 -13.89 -9.80 31.62
CA GLY A 160 -12.98 -9.54 30.52
C GLY A 160 -13.03 -8.10 30.02
N ASN A 161 -12.26 -7.84 28.96
CA ASN A 161 -12.29 -6.59 28.22
C ASN A 161 -12.37 -6.92 26.73
N MET A 162 -13.54 -6.70 26.15
CA MET A 162 -13.78 -6.76 24.71
C MET A 162 -13.52 -5.37 24.11
N PRO A 163 -12.54 -5.23 23.19
CA PRO A 163 -12.21 -3.93 22.61
C PRO A 163 -13.33 -3.41 21.70
N ALA A 164 -13.36 -2.08 21.55
CA ALA A 164 -14.25 -1.41 20.61
C ALA A 164 -13.77 -1.58 19.16
N TYR A 165 -14.70 -1.81 18.24
CA TYR A 165 -14.44 -1.86 16.80
C TYR A 165 -15.09 -0.70 16.03
N GLY A 166 -15.86 0.16 16.72
CA GLY A 166 -16.60 1.25 16.09
C GLY A 166 -15.73 2.23 15.31
N LEU A 167 -14.51 2.54 15.77
CA LEU A 167 -13.63 3.46 15.04
C LEU A 167 -13.01 2.84 13.77
N GLY A 168 -12.88 1.51 13.74
CA GLY A 168 -12.24 0.80 12.64
C GLY A 168 -13.22 0.30 11.57
N LEU A 169 -14.50 0.12 11.93
CA LEU A 169 -15.51 -0.48 11.06
C LEU A 169 -16.66 0.48 10.74
N LYS A 170 -17.09 0.44 9.49
CA LYS A 170 -18.25 1.19 8.99
C LYS A 170 -19.56 0.55 9.43
N ASP A 171 -20.66 1.28 9.30
CA ASP A 171 -21.98 0.83 9.78
C ASP A 171 -22.47 -0.44 9.11
N HIS A 172 -22.24 -0.62 7.80
CA HIS A 172 -22.62 -1.85 7.10
C HIS A 172 -21.75 -3.05 7.49
N GLU A 173 -20.50 -2.82 7.92
CA GLU A 173 -19.59 -3.88 8.39
C GLU A 173 -20.00 -4.35 9.79
N ILE A 174 -20.32 -3.42 10.69
CA ILE A 174 -20.88 -3.73 12.01
C ILE A 174 -22.24 -4.41 11.86
N ALA A 175 -23.12 -3.89 11.00
CA ALA A 175 -24.42 -4.51 10.69
C ALA A 175 -24.26 -5.95 10.19
N GLY A 176 -23.27 -6.18 9.31
CA GLY A 176 -22.91 -7.51 8.84
C GLY A 176 -22.46 -8.43 9.96
N LEU A 177 -21.51 -8.00 10.79
CA LEU A 177 -21.02 -8.78 11.94
C LEU A 177 -22.15 -9.15 12.91
N VAL A 178 -22.98 -8.18 13.30
CA VAL A 178 -24.11 -8.42 14.20
C VAL A 178 -25.08 -9.42 13.56
N THR A 179 -25.41 -9.25 12.28
CA THR A 179 -26.30 -10.15 11.54
C THR A 179 -25.76 -11.57 11.48
N TYR A 180 -24.48 -11.74 11.11
CA TYR A 180 -23.86 -13.07 11.05
C TYR A 180 -23.88 -13.76 12.42
N ILE A 181 -23.47 -13.07 13.49
CA ILE A 181 -23.45 -13.60 14.85
C ILE A 181 -24.86 -13.99 15.33
N ARG A 182 -25.87 -13.17 14.99
CA ARG A 182 -27.29 -13.39 15.33
C ARG A 182 -27.97 -14.53 14.58
N ASN A 183 -27.38 -15.02 13.49
CA ASN A 183 -27.97 -16.06 12.64
C ASN A 183 -27.04 -17.26 12.44
N ASN A 184 -26.04 -17.43 13.30
CA ASN A 184 -25.11 -18.55 13.26
C ASN A 184 -25.14 -19.35 14.56
N TRP A 185 -24.62 -20.59 14.51
CA TRP A 185 -24.55 -21.50 15.66
C TRP A 185 -25.91 -21.80 16.31
N GLY A 186 -26.97 -21.82 15.51
CA GLY A 186 -28.34 -22.05 15.96
C GLY A 186 -29.05 -20.81 16.52
N ASN A 187 -28.43 -19.63 16.44
CA ASN A 187 -29.12 -18.37 16.69
C ASN A 187 -30.07 -18.06 15.53
N GLU A 188 -31.26 -17.54 15.85
CA GLU A 188 -32.27 -17.10 14.87
C GLU A 188 -32.84 -15.74 15.28
N ALA A 189 -31.96 -14.74 15.42
CA ALA A 189 -32.33 -13.43 15.96
C ALA A 189 -32.47 -12.32 14.88
N GLY A 190 -32.48 -12.70 13.60
CA GLY A 190 -32.77 -11.79 12.50
C GLY A 190 -31.62 -10.84 12.15
N GLU A 191 -31.86 -10.05 11.11
CA GLU A 191 -30.88 -9.13 10.52
C GLU A 191 -30.90 -7.75 11.18
N VAL A 192 -29.74 -7.09 11.19
CA VAL A 192 -29.57 -5.69 11.62
C VAL A 192 -29.10 -4.87 10.43
N SER A 193 -29.81 -3.78 10.13
CA SER A 193 -29.51 -2.92 8.98
C SER A 193 -28.41 -1.89 9.26
N THR A 194 -27.79 -1.40 8.17
CA THR A 194 -26.82 -0.29 8.23
C THR A 194 -27.41 0.95 8.90
N ASP A 195 -28.64 1.31 8.55
CA ASP A 195 -29.30 2.51 9.10
C ASP A 195 -29.52 2.37 10.62
N ARG A 196 -29.85 1.17 11.09
CA ARG A 196 -30.01 0.91 12.52
C ARG A 196 -28.69 1.11 13.26
N VAL A 197 -27.60 0.56 12.74
CA VAL A 197 -26.26 0.75 13.33
C VAL A 197 -25.83 2.21 13.29
N ALA A 198 -26.06 2.92 12.18
CA ALA A 198 -25.75 4.34 12.06
C ALA A 198 -26.51 5.17 13.11
N ALA A 199 -27.79 4.88 13.33
CA ALA A 199 -28.60 5.54 14.35
C ALA A 199 -28.04 5.28 15.76
N ILE A 200 -27.68 4.02 16.09
CA ILE A 200 -27.08 3.67 17.37
C ILE A 200 -25.73 4.38 17.55
N ARG A 201 -24.89 4.42 16.53
CA ARG A 201 -23.60 5.13 16.58
C ARG A 201 -23.79 6.61 16.87
N ALA A 202 -24.77 7.25 16.22
CA ALA A 202 -25.09 8.66 16.46
C ALA A 202 -25.61 8.89 17.89
N GLU A 203 -26.44 7.98 18.41
CA GLU A 203 -26.99 8.03 19.77
C GLU A 203 -25.89 7.94 20.84
N ILE A 204 -24.95 7.00 20.69
CA ILE A 204 -23.95 6.71 21.72
C ILE A 204 -22.73 7.64 21.65
N GLY A 205 -22.46 8.22 20.47
CA GLY A 205 -21.31 9.07 20.21
C GLY A 205 -19.96 8.39 20.51
N VAL A 206 -18.94 9.20 20.83
CA VAL A 206 -17.65 8.70 21.32
C VAL A 206 -17.76 8.49 22.82
N ARG A 207 -17.60 7.25 23.27
CA ARG A 207 -17.70 6.89 24.68
C ARG A 207 -16.70 5.80 25.09
N SER A 208 -16.54 5.64 26.39
CA SER A 208 -15.84 4.50 27.00
C SER A 208 -16.63 3.19 26.81
N PRO A 209 -15.98 2.02 26.95
CA PRO A 209 -16.66 0.73 26.89
C PRO A 209 -17.85 0.62 27.84
N TYR A 210 -18.82 -0.21 27.48
CA TYR A 210 -19.99 -0.49 28.32
C TYR A 210 -19.63 -1.41 29.47
N THR A 211 -20.36 -1.32 30.58
CA THR A 211 -20.50 -2.41 31.56
C THR A 211 -21.82 -3.16 31.34
N ALA A 212 -22.00 -4.32 31.99
CA ALA A 212 -23.23 -5.10 31.86
C ALA A 212 -24.48 -4.33 32.30
N GLU A 213 -24.36 -3.45 33.29
CA GLU A 213 -25.47 -2.68 33.85
C GLU A 213 -25.90 -1.50 32.96
N GLU A 214 -25.06 -1.11 32.01
CA GLU A 214 -25.32 0.00 31.08
C GLU A 214 -25.98 -0.46 29.76
N LEU A 215 -26.10 -1.78 29.54
CA LEU A 215 -26.69 -2.40 28.35
C LEU A 215 -28.15 -2.77 28.59
#